data_AF-A0AA39M710-F1
#
_entry.id   AF-A0AA39M710-F1
#
_cell.length_a   1.000
_cell.length_b   1.000
_cell.length_c   1.000
_cell.angle_alpha   90.00
_cell.angle_beta   90.00
_cell.angle_gamma   90.00
#
_symmetry.space_group_name_H-M   'P 1'
#
loop_
_entity.id
_entity.type
_entity.pdbx_description
1 polymer ?
#
loop_
_entity_poly.entity_id
_entity_poly.type
_entity_poly.pdbx_seq_one_letter_code
_entity_poly.pdbx_strand_id
1 'polypeptide(L)'
;MVQFFDVISKLFDDYRATTSSRLKIVDAYMFYILLTGIFQFVYCVLVGTFPFNSFLSGFISTVGSFVLASCLRIQINPENKSQFPSVSPERAFADFIFASCILHLVVVNFLAQTTVKVMALYLKPISFVKRAIINPKYYPSYAAYGGSAFLMAIYFCEWKTVGQYIPLWSARYPKDE
;
A
#
# COMPACT_ATOMS: atom_id res chain seq x y z
N MET A 1 -19.22 -38.45 -7.75
CA MET A 1 -18.00 -37.80 -8.30
C MET A 1 -18.36 -36.79 -9.40
N VAL A 2 -19.24 -37.15 -10.36
CA VAL A 2 -19.74 -36.25 -11.43
C VAL A 2 -20.29 -34.92 -10.89
N GLN A 3 -21.16 -34.95 -9.87
CA GLN A 3 -21.72 -33.72 -9.26
C GLN A 3 -20.68 -32.74 -8.69
N PHE A 4 -19.52 -33.20 -8.20
CA PHE A 4 -18.54 -32.30 -7.59
C PHE A 4 -17.79 -31.48 -8.64
N PHE A 5 -17.39 -32.13 -9.74
CA PHE A 5 -16.74 -31.45 -10.86
C PHE A 5 -17.69 -30.46 -11.53
N ASP A 6 -18.97 -30.82 -11.65
CA ASP A 6 -20.01 -29.91 -12.18
C ASP A 6 -20.18 -28.67 -11.30
N VAL A 7 -20.15 -28.82 -9.97
CA VAL A 7 -20.24 -27.70 -9.03
C VAL A 7 -19.02 -26.79 -9.12
N ILE A 8 -17.81 -27.35 -9.23
CA ILE A 8 -16.58 -26.55 -9.40
C ILE A 8 -16.59 -25.81 -10.73
N SER A 9 -16.97 -26.48 -11.83
CA SER A 9 -17.05 -25.84 -13.15
C SER A 9 -18.03 -24.69 -13.11
N LYS A 10 -19.22 -24.91 -12.55
CA LYS A 10 -20.26 -23.89 -12.43
C LYS A 10 -19.80 -22.69 -11.58
N LEU A 11 -19.16 -22.95 -10.43
CA LEU A 11 -18.60 -21.89 -9.58
C LEU A 11 -17.54 -21.06 -10.33
N PHE A 12 -16.69 -21.72 -11.12
CA PHE A 12 -15.65 -21.06 -11.88
C PHE A 12 -16.21 -20.22 -13.02
N ASP A 13 -17.21 -20.75 -13.74
CA ASP A 13 -17.89 -20.05 -14.83
C ASP A 13 -18.66 -18.82 -14.28
N ASP A 14 -19.38 -18.99 -13.18
CA ASP A 14 -20.09 -17.90 -12.49
C ASP A 14 -19.12 -16.84 -11.98
N TYR A 15 -18.00 -17.22 -11.35
CA TYR A 15 -16.95 -16.29 -10.92
C TYR A 15 -16.39 -15.50 -12.11
N ARG A 16 -16.13 -16.18 -13.23
CA ARG A 16 -15.56 -15.56 -14.42
C ARG A 16 -16.53 -14.59 -15.07
N ALA A 17 -17.83 -14.87 -15.04
CA ALA A 17 -18.87 -14.01 -15.60
C ALA A 17 -19.18 -12.78 -14.72
N THR A 18 -19.24 -12.98 -13.40
CA THR A 18 -19.68 -11.93 -12.45
C THR A 18 -18.57 -10.98 -12.03
N THR A 19 -17.32 -11.45 -11.94
CA THR A 19 -16.23 -10.66 -11.35
C THR A 19 -15.53 -9.77 -12.40
N SER A 20 -15.38 -8.48 -12.08
CA SER A 20 -14.67 -7.51 -12.94
C SER A 20 -13.17 -7.81 -13.09
N SER A 21 -12.55 -7.36 -14.20
CA SER A 21 -11.13 -7.60 -14.47
C SER A 21 -10.20 -7.01 -13.40
N ARG A 22 -10.57 -5.87 -12.79
CA ARG A 22 -9.78 -5.24 -11.72
C ARG A 22 -9.76 -6.12 -10.45
N LEU A 23 -10.91 -6.68 -10.09
CA LEU A 23 -11.03 -7.60 -8.95
C LEU A 23 -10.25 -8.90 -9.18
N LYS A 24 -10.27 -9.44 -10.41
CA LYS A 24 -9.49 -10.63 -10.79
C LYS A 24 -7.98 -10.42 -10.61
N ILE A 25 -7.46 -9.23 -10.86
CA ILE A 25 -6.03 -8.91 -10.62
C ILE A 25 -5.71 -8.97 -9.12
N VAL A 26 -6.58 -8.43 -8.27
CA VAL A 26 -6.42 -8.49 -6.81
C VAL A 26 -6.50 -9.94 -6.32
N ASP A 27 -7.45 -10.72 -6.84
CA ASP A 27 -7.58 -12.15 -6.50
C ASP A 27 -6.33 -12.95 -6.94
N ALA A 28 -5.77 -12.67 -8.13
CA ALA A 28 -4.53 -13.28 -8.59
C ALA A 28 -3.32 -12.91 -7.71
N TYR A 29 -3.25 -11.65 -7.25
CA TYR A 29 -2.24 -11.21 -6.29
C TYR A 29 -2.39 -11.93 -4.94
N MET A 30 -3.61 -12.04 -4.42
CA MET A 30 -3.89 -12.78 -3.18
C MET A 30 -3.48 -14.26 -3.29
N PHE A 31 -3.77 -14.89 -4.42
CA PHE A 31 -3.38 -16.28 -4.69
C PHE A 31 -1.85 -16.43 -4.74
N TYR A 32 -1.14 -15.53 -5.41
CA TYR A 32 0.32 -15.52 -5.43
C TYR A 32 0.94 -15.42 -4.02
N ILE A 33 0.43 -14.52 -3.19
CA ILE A 33 0.92 -14.35 -1.81
C ILE A 33 0.64 -15.59 -0.97
N LEU A 34 -0.56 -16.16 -1.11
CA LEU A 34 -0.95 -17.38 -0.40
C LEU A 34 0.02 -18.53 -0.74
N LEU A 35 0.30 -18.76 -2.02
CA LEU A 35 1.27 -19.76 -2.46
C LEU A 35 2.66 -19.47 -1.89
N THR A 36 3.10 -18.21 -1.90
CA THR A 36 4.39 -17.82 -1.32
C THR A 36 4.47 -18.14 0.17
N GLY A 37 3.42 -17.86 0.94
CA GLY A 37 3.34 -18.19 2.37
C GLY A 37 3.36 -19.70 2.63
N ILE A 38 2.66 -20.48 1.80
CA ILE A 38 2.69 -21.95 1.85
C ILE A 38 4.11 -22.46 1.58
N PHE A 39 4.79 -21.97 0.54
CA PHE A 39 6.15 -22.38 0.22
C PHE A 39 7.14 -22.01 1.35
N GLN A 40 7.02 -20.82 1.94
CA GLN A 40 7.82 -20.41 3.10
C GLN A 40 7.59 -21.35 4.30
N PHE A 41 6.34 -21.70 4.58
CA PHE A 41 5.99 -22.60 5.67
C PHE A 41 6.53 -24.01 5.44
N VAL A 42 6.34 -24.57 4.24
CA VAL A 42 6.87 -25.88 3.87
C VAL A 42 8.40 -25.91 3.97
N TYR A 43 9.08 -24.86 3.49
CA TYR A 43 10.53 -24.75 3.62
C TYR A 43 10.98 -24.78 5.09
N CYS A 44 10.29 -24.07 5.98
CA CYS A 44 10.57 -24.04 7.41
C CYS A 44 10.40 -25.43 8.06
N VAL A 45 9.37 -26.18 7.67
CA VAL A 45 9.13 -27.55 8.16
C VAL A 45 10.21 -28.52 7.67
N LEU A 46 10.67 -28.39 6.43
CA LEU A 46 11.65 -29.31 5.83
C LEU A 46 13.10 -29.03 6.23
N VAL A 47 13.50 -27.75 6.26
CA VAL A 47 14.91 -27.34 6.44
C VAL A 47 15.19 -26.88 7.88
N GLY A 48 14.15 -26.54 8.64
CA GLY A 48 14.24 -26.07 10.01
C GLY A 48 14.07 -24.56 10.14
N THR A 49 14.09 -24.11 11.40
CA THR A 49 13.65 -22.77 11.80
C THR A 49 14.78 -21.74 11.93
N PHE A 50 16.03 -22.09 11.64
CA PHE A 50 17.15 -21.16 11.76
C PHE A 50 17.43 -20.42 10.44
N PRO A 51 17.44 -19.07 10.40
CA PRO A 51 17.15 -18.10 11.47
C PRO A 51 15.65 -17.78 11.63
N PHE A 52 15.13 -17.90 12.87
CA PHE A 52 13.69 -17.87 13.15
C PHE A 52 13.05 -16.51 12.85
N ASN A 53 13.73 -15.42 13.18
CA ASN A 53 13.23 -14.07 12.93
C ASN A 53 13.10 -13.74 11.43
N SER A 54 13.97 -14.30 10.58
CA SER A 54 13.88 -14.09 9.13
C SER A 54 12.71 -14.88 8.54
N PHE A 55 12.48 -16.10 9.00
CA PHE A 55 11.28 -16.86 8.65
C PHE A 55 10.02 -16.13 9.11
N LEU A 56 9.96 -15.74 10.38
CA LEU A 56 8.80 -15.06 10.97
C LEU A 56 8.53 -13.72 10.26
N SER A 57 9.57 -12.95 9.94
CA SER A 57 9.47 -11.71 9.15
C SER A 57 8.84 -11.96 7.78
N GLY A 58 9.37 -12.94 7.02
CA GLY A 58 8.85 -13.29 5.70
C GLY A 58 7.42 -13.80 5.75
N PHE A 59 7.11 -14.66 6.73
CA PHE A 59 5.78 -15.23 6.92
C PHE A 59 4.75 -14.16 7.31
N ILE A 60 5.07 -13.29 8.28
CA ILE A 60 4.20 -12.16 8.66
C ILE A 60 4.00 -11.21 7.48
N SER A 61 5.01 -10.99 6.65
CA SER A 61 4.87 -10.17 5.44
C SER A 61 3.82 -10.74 4.48
N THR A 62 3.86 -12.06 4.20
CA THR A 62 2.87 -12.70 3.32
C THR A 62 1.46 -12.67 3.91
N VAL A 63 1.31 -13.01 5.19
CA VAL A 63 0.00 -12.95 5.88
C VAL A 63 -0.54 -11.51 5.91
N GLY A 64 0.29 -10.53 6.26
CA GLY A 64 -0.08 -9.13 6.32
C GLY A 64 -0.51 -8.59 4.94
N SER A 65 0.25 -8.89 3.89
CA SER A 65 -0.11 -8.47 2.53
C SER A 65 -1.41 -9.13 2.04
N PHE A 66 -1.67 -10.39 2.42
CA PHE A 66 -2.93 -11.06 2.11
C PHE A 66 -4.12 -10.40 2.80
N VAL A 67 -3.99 -10.05 4.09
CA VAL A 67 -5.04 -9.36 4.84
C VAL A 67 -5.33 -7.98 4.23
N LEU A 68 -4.29 -7.19 3.92
CA LEU A 68 -4.46 -5.88 3.27
C LEU A 68 -5.13 -6.00 1.90
N ALA A 69 -4.75 -7.00 1.10
CA ALA A 69 -5.37 -7.25 -0.21
C ALA A 69 -6.84 -7.66 -0.09
N SER A 70 -7.18 -8.47 0.92
CA SER A 70 -8.57 -8.84 1.23
C SER A 70 -9.41 -7.61 1.61
N CYS A 71 -8.87 -6.73 2.47
CA CYS A 71 -9.52 -5.47 2.82
C CYS A 71 -9.76 -4.59 1.58
N LEU A 72 -8.76 -4.46 0.70
CA LEU A 72 -8.90 -3.73 -0.56
C LEU A 72 -10.00 -4.35 -1.43
N ARG A 73 -10.00 -5.68 -1.60
CA ARG A 73 -11.01 -6.41 -2.39
C ARG A 73 -12.42 -6.15 -1.90
N ILE A 74 -12.63 -6.13 -0.59
CA ILE A 74 -13.94 -5.87 0.02
C ILE A 74 -14.40 -4.43 -0.25
N GLN A 75 -13.50 -3.46 -0.13
CA GLN A 75 -13.81 -2.03 -0.29
C GLN A 75 -14.05 -1.62 -1.75
N ILE A 76 -13.33 -2.22 -2.70
CA ILE A 76 -13.48 -1.89 -4.13
C ILE A 76 -14.59 -2.69 -4.83
N ASN A 77 -15.20 -3.68 -4.15
CA ASN A 77 -16.31 -4.44 -4.72
C ASN A 77 -17.55 -3.55 -4.83
N PRO A 78 -18.10 -3.30 -6.05
CA PRO A 78 -19.28 -2.45 -6.22
C PRO A 78 -20.50 -2.93 -5.43
N GLU A 79 -20.64 -4.23 -5.17
CA GLU A 79 -21.74 -4.80 -4.37
C GLU A 79 -21.70 -4.32 -2.90
N ASN A 80 -20.52 -4.01 -2.38
CA ASN A 80 -20.32 -3.57 -1.00
C ASN A 80 -20.36 -2.03 -0.85
N LYS A 81 -20.66 -1.29 -1.93
CA LYS A 81 -20.63 0.18 -1.92
C LYS A 81 -21.60 0.79 -0.88
N SER A 82 -22.71 0.12 -0.59
CA SER A 82 -23.67 0.54 0.44
C SER A 82 -23.09 0.48 1.86
N GLN A 83 -22.10 -0.38 2.11
CA GLN A 83 -21.43 -0.52 3.40
C GLN A 83 -20.31 0.50 3.58
N PHE A 84 -19.75 1.04 2.49
CA PHE A 84 -18.65 2.00 2.48
C PHE A 84 -18.98 3.28 1.66
N PRO A 85 -20.02 4.04 2.03
CA PRO A 85 -20.52 5.16 1.21
C PRO A 85 -19.52 6.33 1.06
N SER A 86 -18.60 6.49 2.02
CA SER A 86 -17.60 7.57 2.05
C SER A 86 -16.22 7.16 1.53
N VAL A 87 -16.05 5.90 1.11
CA VAL A 87 -14.77 5.36 0.64
C VAL A 87 -14.82 5.24 -0.88
N SER A 88 -14.09 6.11 -1.58
CA SER A 88 -13.90 5.95 -3.02
C SER A 88 -12.88 4.85 -3.32
N PRO A 89 -12.94 4.20 -4.49
CA PRO A 89 -11.93 3.21 -4.90
C PRO A 89 -10.50 3.75 -4.89
N GLU A 90 -10.31 5.02 -5.22
CA GLU A 90 -9.01 5.71 -5.22
C GLU A 90 -8.48 5.87 -3.79
N ARG A 91 -9.36 6.22 -2.85
CA ARG A 91 -9.01 6.31 -1.43
C ARG A 91 -8.66 4.94 -0.85
N ALA A 92 -9.48 3.92 -1.11
CA ALA A 92 -9.21 2.55 -0.68
C ALA A 92 -7.84 2.05 -1.18
N PHE A 93 -7.50 2.39 -2.43
CA PHE A 93 -6.20 2.06 -2.99
C PHE A 93 -5.04 2.84 -2.34
N ALA A 94 -5.23 4.12 -2.04
CA ALA A 94 -4.23 4.91 -1.32
C ALA A 94 -3.98 4.37 0.11
N ASP A 95 -5.05 4.02 0.83
CA ASP A 95 -4.98 3.42 2.16
C ASP A 95 -4.25 2.06 2.12
N PHE A 96 -4.51 1.25 1.09
CA PHE A 96 -3.80 -0.01 0.84
C PHE A 96 -2.29 0.20 0.61
N ILE A 97 -1.89 1.17 -0.22
CA ILE A 97 -0.46 1.46 -0.45
C ILE A 97 0.19 1.93 0.85
N PHE A 98 -0.44 2.86 1.55
CA PHE A 98 0.09 3.42 2.79
C PHE A 98 0.29 2.32 3.86
N ALA A 99 -0.72 1.49 4.09
CA ALA A 99 -0.63 0.35 5.00
C ALA A 99 0.43 -0.67 4.55
N SER A 100 0.54 -0.92 3.24
CA SER A 100 1.57 -1.82 2.69
C SER A 100 2.98 -1.28 2.91
N CYS A 101 3.21 0.02 2.77
CA CYS A 101 4.50 0.64 3.08
C CYS A 101 4.87 0.49 4.56
N ILE A 102 3.92 0.70 5.47
CA ILE A 102 4.14 0.53 6.91
C ILE A 102 4.45 -0.94 7.23
N LEU A 103 3.67 -1.88 6.70
CA LEU A 103 3.90 -3.31 6.88
C LEU A 103 5.32 -3.70 6.46
N HIS A 104 5.74 -3.32 5.24
CA HIS A 104 7.06 -3.66 4.73
C HIS A 104 8.18 -2.97 5.52
N LEU A 105 7.97 -1.74 6.01
CA LEU A 105 8.92 -1.06 6.89
C LEU A 105 9.13 -1.84 8.19
N VAL A 106 8.06 -2.31 8.82
CA VAL A 106 8.11 -3.12 10.05
C VAL A 106 8.79 -4.46 9.79
N VAL A 107 8.43 -5.15 8.70
CA VAL A 107 9.02 -6.44 8.29
C VAL A 107 10.53 -6.32 8.07
N VAL A 108 10.98 -5.30 7.32
CA VAL A 108 12.40 -5.05 7.05
C VAL A 108 13.14 -4.69 8.34
N ASN A 109 12.54 -3.89 9.23
CA ASN A 109 13.15 -3.55 10.52
C ASN A 109 13.29 -4.80 11.42
N PHE A 110 12.27 -5.65 11.46
CA PHE A 110 12.29 -6.91 12.23
C PHE A 110 13.33 -7.90 11.68
N LEU A 111 13.49 -7.96 10.36
CA LEU A 111 14.54 -8.75 9.71
C LEU A 111 15.94 -8.17 9.98
N ALA A 112 16.08 -6.84 9.96
CA ALA A 112 17.32 -6.12 10.23
C ALA A 112 17.81 -6.27 11.68
N GLN A 113 16.90 -6.45 12.64
CA GLN A 113 17.26 -6.69 14.05
C GLN A 113 18.00 -8.03 14.26
N THR A 114 17.86 -8.98 13.34
CA THR A 114 18.63 -10.23 13.30
C THR A 114 19.95 -10.07 12.53
N THR A 115 20.12 -8.94 11.84
CA THR A 115 21.14 -8.68 10.82
C THR A 115 21.95 -7.41 11.12
N VAL A 116 22.01 -6.95 12.38
CA VAL A 116 22.67 -5.66 12.76
C VAL A 116 24.14 -5.58 12.30
N LYS A 117 24.82 -6.71 12.04
CA LYS A 117 26.18 -6.74 11.48
C LYS A 117 26.27 -6.62 9.96
N VAL A 118 25.25 -7.00 9.19
CA VAL A 118 25.25 -6.96 7.70
C VAL A 118 24.37 -5.82 7.17
N MET A 119 23.34 -5.41 7.90
CA MET A 119 22.48 -4.27 7.57
C MET A 119 23.21 -2.92 7.69
N ALA A 120 24.24 -2.81 8.53
CA ALA A 120 25.12 -1.63 8.57
C ALA A 120 25.87 -1.40 7.24
N LEU A 121 26.06 -2.44 6.42
CA LEU A 121 26.64 -2.35 5.08
C LEU A 121 25.60 -1.97 4.00
N TYR A 122 24.32 -2.30 4.20
CA TYR A 122 23.23 -2.07 3.23
C TYR A 122 22.40 -0.79 3.49
N LEU A 123 22.41 -0.25 4.72
CA LEU A 123 21.68 0.98 5.14
C LEU A 123 22.34 2.32 4.74
N LYS A 124 23.23 2.33 3.74
CA LYS A 124 23.73 3.59 3.17
C LYS A 124 22.62 4.57 2.72
N PRO A 125 21.49 4.16 2.11
CA PRO A 125 20.48 5.12 1.65
C PRO A 125 19.75 5.84 2.79
N ILE A 126 19.52 5.20 3.95
CA ILE A 126 18.87 5.89 5.09
C ILE A 126 19.82 6.90 5.74
N SER A 127 21.11 6.59 5.80
CA SER A 127 22.13 7.56 6.24
C SER A 127 22.32 8.72 5.24
N PHE A 128 22.00 8.50 3.95
CA PHE A 128 22.00 9.53 2.93
C PHE A 128 20.79 10.45 3.08
N VAL A 129 19.59 9.91 3.28
CA VAL A 129 18.38 10.71 3.56
C VAL A 129 18.54 11.51 4.86
N LYS A 130 19.04 10.87 5.93
CA LYS A 130 19.34 11.55 7.19
C LYS A 130 20.38 12.66 7.00
N ARG A 131 21.45 12.43 6.22
CA ARG A 131 22.44 13.48 5.88
C ARG A 131 21.89 14.54 4.93
N ALA A 132 20.98 14.20 4.03
CA ALA A 132 20.35 15.12 3.09
C ALA A 132 19.41 16.08 3.81
N ILE A 133 18.65 15.60 4.79
CA ILE A 133 17.69 16.39 5.58
C ILE A 133 18.40 17.29 6.61
N ILE A 134 19.51 16.87 7.20
CA ILE A 134 20.15 17.60 8.31
C ILE A 134 21.21 18.61 7.80
N ASN A 135 21.55 18.60 6.51
CA ASN A 135 22.57 19.50 5.96
C ASN A 135 22.02 20.92 5.72
N PRO A 136 22.50 21.94 6.44
CA PRO A 136 21.95 23.30 6.36
C PRO A 136 22.20 23.97 5.00
N LYS A 137 23.20 23.49 4.24
CA LYS A 137 23.55 24.00 2.91
C LYS A 137 22.42 23.83 1.88
N TYR A 138 21.53 22.84 2.05
CA TYR A 138 20.51 22.50 1.06
C TYR A 138 19.09 22.95 1.47
N TYR A 139 18.90 23.52 2.66
CA TYR A 139 17.60 24.05 3.09
C TYR A 139 16.97 25.06 2.12
N PRO A 140 17.71 26.01 1.52
CA PRO A 140 17.10 26.94 0.57
C PRO A 140 16.55 26.24 -0.67
N SER A 141 17.25 25.23 -1.18
CA SER A 141 16.80 24.43 -2.32
C SER A 141 15.58 23.58 -1.98
N TYR A 142 15.57 22.90 -0.82
CA TYR A 142 14.40 22.12 -0.40
C TYR A 142 13.18 22.99 -0.13
N ALA A 143 13.36 24.17 0.46
CA ALA A 143 12.29 25.14 0.65
C ALA A 143 11.72 25.62 -0.69
N ALA A 144 12.58 25.85 -1.70
CA ALA A 144 12.15 26.23 -3.04
C ALA A 144 11.38 25.10 -3.76
N TYR A 145 11.88 23.86 -3.71
CA TYR A 145 11.19 22.70 -4.32
C TYR A 145 9.90 22.35 -3.58
N GLY A 146 9.88 22.41 -2.24
CA GLY A 146 8.69 22.18 -1.43
C GLY A 146 7.64 23.27 -1.62
N GLY A 147 8.05 24.54 -1.65
CA GLY A 147 7.16 25.68 -1.90
C GLY A 147 6.56 25.65 -3.31
N SER A 148 7.36 25.32 -4.32
CA SER A 148 6.85 25.17 -5.70
C SER A 148 5.90 23.99 -5.84
N ALA A 149 6.19 22.85 -5.23
CA ALA A 149 5.29 21.70 -5.21
C ALA A 149 3.97 22.00 -4.48
N PHE A 150 4.02 22.75 -3.38
CA PHE A 150 2.83 23.17 -2.65
C PHE A 150 1.96 24.15 -3.46
N LEU A 151 2.56 25.14 -4.12
CA LEU A 151 1.84 26.05 -5.01
C LEU A 151 1.25 25.32 -6.23
N MET A 152 1.97 24.34 -6.76
CA MET A 152 1.48 23.48 -7.84
C MET A 152 0.32 22.60 -7.37
N ALA A 153 0.36 22.08 -6.15
CA ALA A 153 -0.75 21.34 -5.55
C ALA A 153 -1.97 22.25 -5.33
N ILE A 154 -1.78 23.50 -4.88
CA ILE A 154 -2.86 24.48 -4.81
C ILE A 154 -3.40 24.81 -6.20
N TYR A 155 -2.57 24.81 -7.25
CA TYR A 155 -3.02 25.02 -8.63
C TYR A 155 -3.85 23.85 -9.17
N PHE A 156 -3.46 22.60 -8.86
CA PHE A 156 -4.20 21.40 -9.28
C PHE A 156 -5.48 21.15 -8.46
N CYS A 157 -5.47 21.48 -7.17
CA CYS A 157 -6.68 21.49 -6.35
C CYS A 157 -7.47 22.77 -6.65
N GLU A 158 -8.80 22.74 -6.62
CA GLU A 158 -9.63 23.90 -7.02
C GLU A 158 -9.18 25.21 -6.36
N TRP A 159 -8.61 26.12 -7.17
CA TRP A 159 -8.06 27.40 -6.71
C TRP A 159 -9.08 28.29 -6.00
N LYS A 160 -10.39 28.04 -6.24
CA LYS A 160 -11.51 28.71 -5.58
C LYS A 160 -11.44 28.56 -4.05
N THR A 161 -11.12 27.37 -3.55
CA THR A 161 -11.14 27.06 -2.11
C THR A 161 -10.05 27.79 -1.33
N VAL A 162 -8.90 28.05 -1.96
CA VAL A 162 -7.78 28.77 -1.33
C VAL A 162 -7.87 30.28 -1.62
N GLY A 163 -8.26 30.67 -2.84
CA GLY A 163 -8.36 32.05 -3.28
C GLY A 163 -9.33 32.90 -2.45
N GLN A 164 -10.40 32.31 -1.92
CA GLN A 164 -11.38 33.00 -1.06
C GLN A 164 -10.83 33.50 0.29
N TYR A 165 -9.69 32.94 0.75
CA TYR A 165 -9.04 33.33 2.01
C TYR A 165 -7.85 34.28 1.79
N ILE A 166 -7.40 34.48 0.55
CA ILE A 166 -6.29 35.39 0.24
C ILE A 166 -6.85 36.80 0.02
N PRO A 167 -6.46 37.81 0.83
CA PRO A 167 -7.06 39.16 0.78
C PRO A 167 -7.01 39.84 -0.60
N LEU A 168 -6.03 39.48 -1.43
CA LEU A 168 -5.85 40.03 -2.79
C LEU A 168 -6.71 39.34 -3.85
N TRP A 169 -7.19 38.12 -3.59
CA TRP A 169 -7.96 37.31 -4.56
C TRP A 169 -9.38 37.00 -4.11
N SER A 170 -9.74 37.37 -2.88
CA SER A 170 -11.10 37.29 -2.34
C SER A 170 -12.14 38.02 -3.22
N ALA A 171 -11.73 39.06 -3.96
CA ALA A 171 -12.60 39.77 -4.89
C ALA A 171 -12.96 38.97 -6.15
N ARG A 172 -12.13 37.99 -6.55
CA ARG A 172 -12.37 37.15 -7.74
C ARG A 172 -13.05 35.82 -7.38
N TYR A 173 -12.86 35.35 -6.15
CA TYR A 173 -13.48 34.14 -5.62
C TYR A 173 -14.22 34.49 -4.32
N PRO A 174 -15.45 35.05 -4.43
CA PRO A 174 -16.27 35.31 -3.25
C PRO A 174 -16.60 33.99 -2.55
N LYS A 175 -16.77 34.06 -1.22
CA LYS A 175 -17.23 32.91 -0.44
C LYS A 175 -18.67 32.61 -0.85
N ASP A 176 -18.95 31.36 -1.19
CA ASP A 176 -20.33 30.91 -1.35
C ASP A 176 -20.96 30.90 0.06
N GLU A 177 -22.05 31.63 0.29
CA GLU A 177 -22.80 31.63 1.56
C GLU A 177 -23.49 30.28 1.82
#